data_AF-A0AAD8HQU9-F1
#
_entry.id   AF-A0AAD8HQU9-F1
#
_cell.length_a   1.000
_cell.length_b   1.000
_cell.length_c   1.000
_cell.angle_alpha   90.00
_cell.angle_beta   90.00
_cell.angle_gamma   90.00
#
_symmetry.space_group_name_H-M   'P 1'
#
loop_
_entity.id
_entity.type
_entity.pdbx_description
1 polymer ?
#
loop_
_entity_poly.entity_id
_entity_poly.type
_entity_poly.pdbx_seq_one_letter_code
_entity_poly.pdbx_strand_id
1 'polypeptide(L)'
;MVVLMYDIENPKHPSASVHSYLSRKYEDFVLTDERRAALNTLLHNLTTTITNAFPEARIATYGSFGAGVAVSRSDLDVSVSLPIPKERELPTVRQLVRILSKAGYKNPHFANVKNMWCVFGRDSELHVKFDITLNQPNGSTVTSIVRSAATNEVTARHLIVLVKEFAKCQGINNASKGTLSSIAYCFLCIYFLIKCKILPPVPSGNEIHDLSSENIANLLEEFQTLTLNFEATPDPLLSDLLYSFFRFYTQDFDFKVHAISLSHAGLVNKADLGWPHTDVEGNVILENQVVILNPYGSENMSRSVSKDGMQIIEDAFKAACKILLDGRAKALFHIPPKPKQ
;
A
#
# COMPACT_ATOMS: atom_id res chain seq x y z
N MET A 1 -19.66 20.44 -4.65
CA MET A 1 -18.43 20.64 -5.45
C MET A 1 -17.28 20.08 -4.62
N VAL A 2 -16.60 18.99 -5.04
CA VAL A 2 -15.36 18.58 -4.36
C VAL A 2 -14.41 19.74 -4.57
N VAL A 3 -14.13 20.50 -3.51
CA VAL A 3 -13.01 21.44 -3.51
C VAL A 3 -11.77 20.56 -3.43
N LEU A 4 -11.48 19.84 -4.53
CA LEU A 4 -10.11 19.52 -4.88
C LEU A 4 -9.42 20.88 -4.78
N MET A 5 -8.45 21.00 -3.90
CA MET A 5 -7.83 22.28 -3.56
C MET A 5 -7.34 22.91 -4.88
N TYR A 6 -8.14 23.80 -5.46
CA TYR A 6 -7.87 24.40 -6.75
C TYR A 6 -7.41 25.81 -6.48
N ASP A 7 -6.33 26.16 -7.15
CA ASP A 7 -5.94 27.55 -7.36
C ASP A 7 -7.14 28.25 -8.01
N ILE A 8 -7.80 29.14 -7.26
CA ILE A 8 -9.14 29.67 -7.58
C ILE A 8 -9.11 30.49 -8.89
N GLU A 9 -7.92 30.94 -9.30
CA GLU A 9 -7.78 31.87 -10.42
C GLU A 9 -7.52 31.21 -11.78
N ASN A 10 -7.00 29.97 -11.86
CA ASN A 10 -6.84 29.24 -13.14
C ASN A 10 -6.48 27.75 -12.94
N PRO A 11 -7.46 26.86 -12.67
CA PRO A 11 -7.15 25.48 -12.36
C PRO A 11 -6.65 24.75 -13.62
N LYS A 12 -5.39 24.29 -13.58
CA LYS A 12 -4.83 23.44 -14.64
C LYS A 12 -5.36 22.02 -14.48
N HIS A 13 -6.01 21.53 -15.54
CA HIS A 13 -6.57 20.18 -15.59
C HIS A 13 -5.95 19.37 -16.73
N PRO A 14 -5.68 18.08 -16.55
CA PRO A 14 -5.35 17.21 -17.67
C PRO A 14 -6.49 17.14 -18.68
N SER A 15 -6.15 17.01 -19.96
CA SER A 15 -7.15 16.92 -21.04
C SER A 15 -8.02 15.65 -20.96
N ALA A 16 -9.19 15.67 -21.60
CA ALA A 16 -10.05 14.48 -21.74
C ALA A 16 -9.32 13.28 -22.37
N SER A 17 -8.36 13.52 -23.27
CA SER A 17 -7.55 12.44 -23.86
C SER A 17 -6.68 11.72 -22.83
N VAL A 18 -6.19 12.43 -21.80
CA VAL A 18 -5.46 11.85 -20.67
C VAL A 18 -6.38 10.99 -19.84
N HIS A 19 -7.61 11.46 -19.54
CA HIS A 19 -8.62 10.66 -18.87
C HIS A 19 -8.88 9.35 -19.62
N SER A 20 -9.22 9.40 -20.92
CA SER A 20 -9.49 8.19 -21.72
C SER A 20 -8.29 7.25 -21.82
N TYR A 21 -7.06 7.76 -21.75
CA TYR A 21 -5.87 6.91 -21.67
C TYR A 21 -5.75 6.21 -20.32
N LEU A 22 -5.91 6.95 -19.21
CA LEU A 22 -5.80 6.40 -17.86
C LEU A 22 -6.89 5.37 -17.57
N SER A 23 -8.14 5.61 -17.99
CA SER A 23 -9.22 4.65 -17.82
C SER A 23 -8.94 3.34 -18.55
N ARG A 24 -8.43 3.38 -19.79
CA ARG A 24 -8.00 2.17 -20.50
C ARG A 24 -6.81 1.48 -19.84
N LYS A 25 -5.83 2.25 -19.37
CA LYS A 25 -4.66 1.68 -18.69
C LYS A 25 -5.00 1.05 -17.35
N TYR A 26 -5.96 1.61 -16.63
CA TYR A 26 -6.47 1.03 -15.40
C TYR A 26 -6.99 -0.39 -15.66
N GLU A 27 -7.79 -0.60 -16.72
CA GLU A 27 -8.25 -1.94 -17.12
C GLU A 27 -7.10 -2.91 -17.43
N ASP A 28 -6.01 -2.43 -18.06
CA ASP A 28 -4.81 -3.26 -18.30
C ASP A 28 -4.11 -3.71 -16.99
N PHE A 29 -4.29 -2.96 -15.90
CA PHE A 29 -3.63 -3.22 -14.62
C PHE A 29 -4.46 -4.08 -13.68
N VAL A 30 -5.79 -3.92 -13.70
CA VAL A 30 -6.71 -4.67 -12.84
C VAL A 30 -6.51 -6.17 -13.03
N LEU A 31 -6.65 -6.89 -11.92
CA LEU A 31 -6.52 -8.34 -11.90
C LEU A 31 -7.58 -9.00 -12.79
N THR A 32 -7.14 -9.66 -13.86
CA THR A 32 -8.03 -10.47 -14.72
C THR A 32 -8.63 -11.64 -13.93
N ASP A 33 -9.78 -12.15 -14.37
CA ASP A 33 -10.43 -13.29 -13.73
C ASP A 33 -9.55 -14.54 -13.76
N GLU A 34 -8.85 -14.77 -14.87
CA GLU A 34 -7.88 -15.86 -15.01
C GLU A 34 -6.76 -15.73 -13.97
N ARG A 35 -6.19 -14.53 -13.81
CA ARG A 35 -5.12 -14.31 -12.84
C ARG A 35 -5.63 -14.43 -11.40
N ARG A 36 -6.86 -13.97 -11.13
CA ARG A 36 -7.52 -14.14 -9.84
C ARG A 36 -7.75 -15.62 -9.53
N ALA A 37 -8.21 -16.41 -10.50
CA ALA A 37 -8.37 -17.84 -10.36
C ALA A 37 -7.01 -18.51 -10.05
N ALA A 38 -5.95 -18.16 -10.76
CA ALA A 38 -4.60 -18.66 -10.48
C ALA A 38 -4.12 -18.34 -9.05
N LEU A 39 -4.35 -17.11 -8.56
CA LEU A 39 -4.00 -16.74 -7.18
C LEU A 39 -4.82 -17.52 -6.14
N ASN A 40 -6.11 -17.72 -6.38
CA ASN A 40 -6.97 -18.54 -5.52
C ASN A 40 -6.57 -20.00 -5.51
N THR A 41 -6.25 -20.59 -6.67
CA THR A 41 -5.73 -21.96 -6.77
C THR A 41 -4.42 -22.11 -6.02
N LEU A 42 -3.48 -21.17 -6.18
CA LEU A 42 -2.23 -21.20 -5.44
C LEU A 42 -2.47 -21.09 -3.93
N LEU A 43 -3.34 -20.18 -3.49
CA LEU A 43 -3.70 -20.03 -2.07
C LEU A 43 -4.26 -21.34 -1.51
N HIS A 44 -5.16 -21.99 -2.23
CA HIS A 44 -5.73 -23.29 -1.84
C HIS A 44 -4.62 -24.36 -1.74
N ASN A 45 -3.76 -24.47 -2.75
CA ASN A 45 -2.68 -25.47 -2.78
C ASN A 45 -1.66 -25.26 -1.66
N LEU A 46 -1.24 -24.02 -1.41
CA LEU A 46 -0.37 -23.66 -0.29
C LEU A 46 -1.04 -23.95 1.04
N THR A 47 -2.33 -23.60 1.18
CA THR A 47 -3.10 -23.86 2.40
C THR A 47 -3.09 -25.35 2.73
N THR A 48 -3.50 -26.20 1.78
CA THR A 48 -3.51 -27.66 1.93
C THR A 48 -2.12 -28.22 2.23
N THR A 49 -1.09 -27.76 1.52
CA THR A 49 0.29 -28.21 1.73
C THR A 49 0.79 -27.91 3.14
N ILE A 50 0.50 -26.70 3.63
CA ILE A 50 0.95 -26.22 4.94
C ILE A 50 0.17 -26.89 6.06
N THR A 51 -1.16 -26.96 5.97
CA THR A 51 -1.99 -27.56 7.03
C THR A 51 -1.79 -29.08 7.16
N ASN A 52 -1.45 -29.78 6.08
CA ASN A 52 -1.04 -31.18 6.13
C ASN A 52 0.24 -31.41 6.96
N ALA A 53 1.18 -30.45 6.92
CA ALA A 53 2.42 -30.53 7.67
C ALA A 53 2.33 -29.92 9.07
N PHE A 54 1.47 -28.92 9.24
CA PHE A 54 1.26 -28.16 10.47
C PHE A 54 -0.25 -28.00 10.70
N PRO A 55 -0.93 -28.99 11.31
CA PRO A 55 -2.39 -28.98 11.46
C PRO A 55 -2.95 -27.78 12.24
N GLU A 56 -2.15 -27.16 13.11
CA GLU A 56 -2.52 -25.97 13.89
C GLU A 56 -2.30 -24.65 13.14
N ALA A 57 -1.80 -24.69 11.90
CA ALA A 57 -1.55 -23.49 11.10
C ALA A 57 -2.85 -22.76 10.77
N ARG A 58 -2.90 -21.48 11.10
CA ARG A 58 -3.92 -20.55 10.59
C ARG A 58 -3.33 -19.76 9.44
N ILE A 59 -4.03 -19.75 8.31
CA ILE A 59 -3.53 -19.18 7.06
C ILE A 59 -4.44 -18.04 6.65
N ALA A 60 -3.84 -16.89 6.32
CA ALA A 60 -4.58 -15.71 5.87
C ALA A 60 -3.81 -14.99 4.76
N THR A 61 -4.51 -14.46 3.76
CA THR A 61 -3.89 -13.58 2.78
C THR A 61 -3.74 -12.17 3.32
N TYR A 62 -2.63 -11.53 3.00
CA TYR A 62 -2.43 -10.11 3.25
C TYR A 62 -1.93 -9.42 1.98
N GLY A 63 -1.41 -8.20 2.09
CA GLY A 63 -0.76 -7.52 0.98
C GLY A 63 -1.74 -7.15 -0.12
N SER A 64 -1.27 -7.09 -1.38
CA SER A 64 -2.09 -6.53 -2.46
C SER A 64 -3.32 -7.39 -2.78
N PHE A 65 -3.14 -8.72 -2.80
CA PHE A 65 -4.24 -9.64 -3.07
C PHE A 65 -5.25 -9.66 -1.93
N GLY A 66 -4.77 -9.77 -0.69
CA GLY A 66 -5.62 -9.66 0.49
C GLY A 66 -6.39 -8.34 0.52
N ALA A 67 -5.77 -7.22 0.14
CA ALA A 67 -6.41 -5.91 0.20
C ALA A 67 -7.33 -5.58 -1.00
N GLY A 68 -7.54 -6.49 -1.96
CA GLY A 68 -8.40 -6.22 -3.12
C GLY A 68 -7.80 -5.22 -4.12
N VAL A 69 -6.51 -4.94 -4.03
CA VAL A 69 -5.76 -3.99 -4.89
C VAL A 69 -4.59 -4.66 -5.60
N ALA A 70 -4.71 -5.97 -5.84
CA ALA A 70 -3.78 -6.74 -6.66
C ALA A 70 -3.94 -6.37 -8.13
N VAL A 71 -2.81 -6.42 -8.82
CA VAL A 71 -2.71 -6.23 -10.27
C VAL A 71 -2.21 -7.52 -10.90
N SER A 72 -2.26 -7.64 -12.22
CA SER A 72 -1.89 -8.87 -12.94
C SER A 72 -0.48 -9.39 -12.62
N ARG A 73 0.45 -8.49 -12.26
CA ARG A 73 1.83 -8.80 -11.86
C ARG A 73 2.08 -8.89 -10.36
N SER A 74 1.03 -8.93 -9.54
CA SER A 74 1.13 -9.10 -8.09
C SER A 74 1.54 -10.53 -7.72
N ASP A 75 2.32 -10.60 -6.65
CA ASP A 75 2.69 -11.83 -5.96
C ASP A 75 1.59 -12.18 -4.93
N LEU A 76 1.62 -13.41 -4.38
CA LEU A 76 0.69 -13.86 -3.35
C LEU A 76 1.34 -13.77 -1.96
N ASP A 77 0.86 -12.84 -1.14
CA ASP A 77 1.30 -12.66 0.23
C ASP A 77 0.43 -13.48 1.21
N VAL A 78 1.04 -14.41 1.96
CA VAL A 78 0.36 -15.34 2.88
C VAL A 78 0.95 -15.25 4.28
N SER A 79 0.12 -15.03 5.29
CA SER A 79 0.50 -15.16 6.70
C SER A 79 0.20 -16.58 7.17
N VAL A 80 1.17 -17.19 7.87
CA VAL A 80 1.00 -18.46 8.58
C VAL A 80 1.19 -18.20 10.06
N SER A 81 0.14 -18.39 10.86
CA SER A 81 0.19 -18.26 12.31
C SER A 81 0.23 -19.65 12.95
N LEU A 82 1.23 -19.87 13.80
CA LEU A 82 1.45 -21.11 14.52
C LEU A 82 1.69 -20.82 16.01
N PRO A 83 1.09 -21.59 16.93
CA PRO A 83 1.29 -21.43 18.37
C PRO A 83 2.64 -22.01 18.82
N ILE A 84 3.73 -21.47 18.29
CA ILE A 84 5.10 -21.92 18.57
C ILE A 84 5.92 -20.79 19.19
N PRO A 85 6.84 -21.10 20.12
CA PRO A 85 7.74 -20.10 20.68
C PRO A 85 8.76 -19.64 19.63
N LYS A 86 9.32 -18.44 19.82
CA LYS A 86 10.13 -17.74 18.82
C LYS A 86 11.37 -18.53 18.38
N GLU A 87 11.97 -19.29 19.29
CA GLU A 87 13.14 -20.14 19.05
C GLU A 87 12.83 -21.28 18.07
N ARG A 88 11.55 -21.65 17.93
CA ARG A 88 11.07 -22.69 17.02
C ARG A 88 10.74 -22.17 15.62
N GLU A 89 10.66 -20.86 15.41
CA GLU A 89 10.33 -20.28 14.10
C GLU A 89 11.35 -20.64 13.01
N LEU A 90 12.65 -20.50 13.30
CA LEU A 90 13.71 -20.83 12.33
C LEU A 90 13.72 -22.33 11.94
N PRO A 91 13.68 -23.29 12.89
CA PRO A 91 13.45 -24.70 12.56
C PRO A 91 12.19 -24.93 11.70
N THR A 92 11.08 -24.28 12.03
CA THR A 92 9.81 -24.40 11.31
C THR A 92 9.90 -23.89 9.87
N VAL A 93 10.50 -22.72 9.62
CA VAL A 93 10.66 -22.23 8.24
C VAL A 93 11.63 -23.07 7.41
N ARG A 94 12.67 -23.66 8.03
CA ARG A 94 13.53 -24.64 7.36
C ARG A 94 12.77 -25.89 6.94
N GLN A 95 11.87 -26.37 7.81
CA GLN A 95 11.00 -27.49 7.48
C GLN A 95 10.01 -27.12 6.37
N LEU A 96 9.39 -25.93 6.46
CA LEU A 96 8.46 -25.42 5.45
C LEU A 96 9.11 -25.33 4.06
N VAL A 97 10.33 -24.80 3.96
CA VAL A 97 11.07 -24.78 2.68
C VAL A 97 11.23 -26.19 2.08
N ARG A 98 11.60 -27.19 2.90
CA ARG A 98 11.73 -28.58 2.43
C ARG A 98 10.40 -29.17 1.97
N ILE A 99 9.31 -28.86 2.66
CA ILE A 99 7.95 -29.29 2.29
C ILE A 99 7.57 -28.67 0.94
N LEU A 100 7.79 -27.37 0.77
CA LEU A 100 7.49 -26.67 -0.48
C LEU A 100 8.35 -27.18 -1.64
N SER A 101 9.64 -27.48 -1.40
CA SER A 101 10.48 -28.13 -2.41
C SER A 101 9.92 -29.48 -2.85
N LYS A 102 9.49 -30.31 -1.89
CA LYS A 102 8.90 -31.63 -2.19
C LYS A 102 7.55 -31.53 -2.90
N ALA A 103 6.79 -30.46 -2.63
CA ALA A 103 5.54 -30.16 -3.31
C ALA A 103 5.72 -29.57 -4.72
N GLY A 104 6.96 -29.40 -5.20
CA GLY A 104 7.25 -28.98 -6.58
C GLY A 104 7.35 -27.46 -6.80
N TYR A 105 7.27 -26.65 -5.75
CA TYR A 105 7.47 -25.21 -5.86
C TYR A 105 8.92 -24.88 -6.25
N LYS A 106 9.09 -23.88 -7.12
CA LYS A 106 10.40 -23.45 -7.63
C LYS A 106 11.09 -22.51 -6.65
N ASN A 107 12.36 -22.78 -6.41
CA ASN A 107 13.28 -21.96 -5.59
C ASN A 107 12.73 -21.53 -4.21
N PRO A 108 12.12 -22.42 -3.41
CA PRO A 108 11.72 -22.08 -2.06
C PRO A 108 12.96 -21.77 -1.22
N HIS A 109 12.96 -20.61 -0.58
CA HIS A 109 14.03 -20.17 0.31
C HIS A 109 13.47 -19.26 1.40
N PHE A 110 14.20 -19.08 2.49
CA PHE A 110 13.75 -18.25 3.60
C PHE A 110 14.73 -17.12 3.88
N ALA A 111 14.23 -16.01 4.43
CA ALA A 111 15.05 -14.93 4.96
C ALA A 111 14.41 -14.36 6.23
N ASN A 112 15.24 -13.75 7.09
CA ASN A 112 14.74 -12.94 8.18
C ASN A 112 14.59 -11.49 7.69
N VAL A 113 13.37 -11.00 7.62
CA VAL A 113 13.05 -9.64 7.18
C VAL A 113 12.49 -8.89 8.38
N LYS A 114 13.24 -7.90 8.90
CA LYS A 114 12.81 -7.05 10.03
C LYS A 114 12.33 -7.88 11.25
N ASN A 115 13.10 -8.89 11.65
CA ASN A 115 12.79 -9.82 12.76
C ASN A 115 11.60 -10.76 12.51
N MET A 116 11.25 -10.98 11.25
CA MET A 116 10.15 -11.86 10.85
C MET A 116 10.69 -12.89 9.85
N TRP A 117 10.33 -14.16 10.02
CA TRP A 117 10.75 -15.20 9.09
C TRP A 117 9.81 -15.27 7.89
N CYS A 118 10.35 -15.02 6.70
CA CYS A 118 9.65 -15.12 5.44
C CYS A 118 10.17 -16.31 4.63
N VAL A 119 9.27 -17.00 3.92
CA VAL A 119 9.59 -18.02 2.93
C VAL A 119 9.07 -17.56 1.56
N PHE A 120 9.96 -17.50 0.59
CA PHE A 120 9.68 -17.03 -0.77
C PHE A 120 9.73 -18.21 -1.73
N GLY A 121 8.92 -18.19 -2.77
CA GLY A 121 8.96 -19.21 -3.81
C GLY A 121 8.12 -18.83 -5.02
N ARG A 122 8.02 -19.77 -5.96
CA ARG A 122 7.20 -19.61 -7.16
C ARG A 122 6.48 -20.90 -7.51
N ASP A 123 5.21 -20.78 -7.86
CA ASP A 123 4.46 -21.86 -8.47
C ASP A 123 4.99 -22.15 -9.90
N SER A 124 5.20 -23.42 -10.19
CA SER A 124 5.80 -23.88 -11.45
C SER A 124 4.85 -23.71 -12.63
N GLU A 125 3.56 -23.94 -12.44
CA GLU A 125 2.50 -24.01 -13.47
C GLU A 125 1.77 -22.68 -13.62
N LEU A 126 1.29 -22.12 -12.51
CA LEU A 126 0.57 -20.85 -12.45
C LEU A 126 1.50 -19.64 -12.64
N HIS A 127 2.81 -19.88 -12.55
CA HIS A 127 3.85 -18.86 -12.71
C HIS A 127 3.74 -17.68 -11.72
N VAL A 128 3.01 -17.85 -10.62
CA VAL A 128 2.80 -16.89 -9.53
C VAL A 128 3.93 -17.00 -8.50
N LYS A 129 4.49 -15.89 -8.04
CA LYS A 129 5.38 -15.89 -6.87
C LYS A 129 4.57 -15.80 -5.59
N PHE A 130 5.09 -16.36 -4.50
CA PHE A 130 4.47 -16.25 -3.19
C PHE A 130 5.48 -15.90 -2.11
N ASP A 131 4.99 -15.16 -1.12
CA ASP A 131 5.71 -14.70 0.05
C ASP A 131 4.92 -15.16 1.27
N ILE A 132 5.41 -16.18 1.95
CA ILE A 132 4.82 -16.68 3.20
C ILE A 132 5.54 -16.00 4.36
N THR A 133 4.80 -15.47 5.32
CA THR A 133 5.40 -14.89 6.52
C THR A 133 4.85 -15.55 7.77
N LEU A 134 5.76 -16.02 8.61
CA LEU A 134 5.42 -16.72 9.85
C LEU A 134 5.08 -15.70 10.94
N ASN A 135 4.00 -15.97 11.67
CA ASN A 135 3.54 -15.24 12.85
C ASN A 135 3.57 -13.72 12.66
N GLN A 136 2.94 -13.21 11.60
CA GLN A 136 2.79 -11.78 11.39
C GLN A 136 1.68 -11.20 12.27
N PRO A 137 2.00 -10.39 13.29
CA PRO A 137 0.97 -9.80 14.15
C PRO A 137 0.18 -8.68 13.44
N ASN A 138 0.82 -7.90 12.54
CA ASN A 138 0.26 -6.63 12.05
C ASN A 138 -0.11 -6.63 10.55
N GLY A 139 0.24 -7.67 9.80
CA GLY A 139 0.04 -7.73 8.34
C GLY A 139 -1.44 -7.72 7.95
N SER A 140 -2.30 -8.34 8.75
CA SER A 140 -3.74 -8.39 8.56
C SER A 140 -4.41 -7.03 8.74
N THR A 141 -4.03 -6.27 9.76
CA THR A 141 -4.71 -5.00 10.12
C THR A 141 -4.41 -3.89 9.12
N VAL A 142 -3.16 -3.77 8.68
CA VAL A 142 -2.81 -2.78 7.66
C VAL A 142 -3.44 -3.12 6.30
N THR A 143 -3.56 -4.41 6.01
CA THR A 143 -4.28 -4.91 4.82
C THR A 143 -5.77 -4.62 4.91
N SER A 144 -6.42 -4.75 6.07
CA SER A 144 -7.85 -4.51 6.23
C SER A 144 -8.23 -3.03 6.03
N ILE A 145 -7.38 -2.09 6.44
CA ILE A 145 -7.58 -0.65 6.15
C ILE A 145 -7.68 -0.43 4.64
N VAL A 146 -6.69 -0.94 3.90
CA VAL A 146 -6.65 -0.77 2.44
C VAL A 146 -7.81 -1.50 1.78
N ARG A 147 -8.14 -2.71 2.25
CA ARG A 147 -9.30 -3.48 1.78
C ARG A 147 -10.58 -2.66 1.94
N SER A 148 -10.83 -2.14 3.13
CA SER A 148 -12.07 -1.43 3.40
C SER A 148 -12.17 -0.15 2.56
N ALA A 149 -11.10 0.63 2.46
CA ALA A 149 -11.07 1.80 1.58
C ALA A 149 -11.35 1.43 0.11
N ALA A 150 -10.72 0.36 -0.41
CA ALA A 150 -10.87 -0.05 -1.80
C ALA A 150 -12.20 -0.76 -2.12
N THR A 151 -12.85 -1.38 -1.14
CA THR A 151 -14.18 -2.01 -1.28
C THR A 151 -15.28 -0.98 -1.20
N ASN A 152 -15.19 -0.04 -0.26
CA ASN A 152 -16.26 0.90 0.05
C ASN A 152 -16.24 2.14 -0.85
N GLU A 153 -15.12 2.43 -1.53
CA GLU A 153 -14.98 3.57 -2.42
C GLU A 153 -14.19 3.20 -3.69
N VAL A 154 -14.89 3.20 -4.83
CA VAL A 154 -14.30 2.81 -6.12
C VAL A 154 -13.16 3.75 -6.54
N THR A 155 -13.28 5.03 -6.20
CA THR A 155 -12.25 6.05 -6.44
C THR A 155 -10.95 5.72 -5.73
N ALA A 156 -11.02 5.14 -4.52
CA ALA A 156 -9.86 4.71 -3.76
C ALA A 156 -9.14 3.56 -4.46
N ARG A 157 -9.87 2.55 -4.93
CA ARG A 157 -9.29 1.45 -5.69
C ARG A 157 -8.62 1.94 -6.97
N HIS A 158 -9.27 2.83 -7.72
CA HIS A 158 -8.74 3.41 -8.95
C HIS A 158 -7.42 4.14 -8.72
N LEU A 159 -7.39 5.04 -7.72
CA LEU A 159 -6.19 5.80 -7.39
C LEU A 159 -5.05 4.89 -6.92
N ILE A 160 -5.34 3.94 -6.01
CA ILE A 160 -4.33 3.03 -5.46
C ILE A 160 -3.65 2.22 -6.56
N VAL A 161 -4.43 1.64 -7.49
CA VAL A 161 -3.86 0.83 -8.59
C VAL A 161 -2.97 1.69 -9.48
N LEU A 162 -3.42 2.87 -9.91
CA LEU A 162 -2.63 3.75 -10.78
C LEU A 162 -1.34 4.22 -10.10
N VAL A 163 -1.41 4.67 -8.84
CA VAL A 163 -0.24 5.15 -8.09
C VAL A 163 0.75 4.02 -7.84
N LYS A 164 0.29 2.81 -7.49
CA LYS A 164 1.18 1.65 -7.32
C LYS A 164 1.90 1.29 -8.61
N GLU A 165 1.18 1.27 -9.73
CA GLU A 165 1.76 0.94 -11.02
C GLU A 165 2.73 2.00 -11.50
N PHE A 166 2.39 3.29 -11.32
CA PHE A 166 3.29 4.40 -11.52
C PHE A 166 4.58 4.23 -10.69
N ALA A 167 4.45 4.05 -9.37
CA ALA A 167 5.58 3.95 -8.46
C ALA A 167 6.53 2.79 -8.82
N LYS A 168 5.96 1.65 -9.25
CA LYS A 168 6.74 0.50 -9.70
C LYS A 168 7.42 0.75 -11.06
N CYS A 169 6.76 1.42 -12.01
CA CYS A 169 7.38 1.79 -13.28
C CYS A 169 8.50 2.82 -13.11
N GLN A 170 8.34 3.78 -12.21
CA GLN A 170 9.36 4.78 -11.88
C GLN A 170 10.48 4.24 -10.97
N GLY A 171 10.39 3.00 -10.50
CA GLY A 171 11.42 2.40 -9.63
C GLY A 171 11.46 2.95 -8.21
N ILE A 172 10.39 3.63 -7.76
CA ILE A 172 10.26 4.26 -6.44
C ILE A 172 9.41 3.45 -5.44
N ASN A 173 9.16 2.18 -5.75
CA ASN A 173 8.47 1.20 -4.88
C ASN A 173 9.43 0.10 -4.43
N ASN A 174 10.44 0.48 -3.65
CA ASN A 174 11.43 -0.45 -3.11
C ASN A 174 11.99 0.04 -1.76
N ALA A 175 11.39 -0.44 -0.67
CA ALA A 175 11.78 -0.11 0.70
C ALA A 175 13.22 -0.49 1.06
N SER A 176 13.77 -1.57 0.48
CA SER A 176 15.16 -1.94 0.74
C SER A 176 16.18 -1.06 0.02
N LYS A 177 15.73 -0.28 -0.98
CA LYS A 177 16.54 0.72 -1.69
C LYS A 177 16.28 2.15 -1.23
N GLY A 178 15.67 2.34 -0.06
CA GLY A 178 15.45 3.68 0.50
C GLY A 178 14.21 4.41 -0.02
N THR A 179 13.32 3.76 -0.77
CA THR A 179 12.06 4.39 -1.26
C THR A 179 10.84 3.83 -0.53
N LEU A 180 9.63 4.26 -0.88
CA LEU A 180 8.40 3.83 -0.22
C LEU A 180 8.06 2.36 -0.55
N SER A 181 7.40 1.69 0.38
CA SER A 181 6.79 0.38 0.14
C SER A 181 5.44 0.52 -0.57
N SER A 182 4.93 -0.56 -1.17
CA SER A 182 3.60 -0.56 -1.78
C SER A 182 2.50 -0.13 -0.81
N ILE A 183 2.60 -0.55 0.45
CA ILE A 183 1.61 -0.20 1.47
C ILE A 183 1.68 1.27 1.87
N ALA A 184 2.89 1.84 1.91
CA ALA A 184 3.05 3.27 2.16
C ALA A 184 2.40 4.11 1.05
N TYR A 185 2.51 3.70 -0.23
CA TYR A 185 1.75 4.35 -1.32
C TYR A 185 0.23 4.22 -1.16
N CYS A 186 -0.28 3.07 -0.72
CA CYS A 186 -1.71 2.94 -0.41
C CYS A 186 -2.13 3.96 0.65
N PHE A 187 -1.33 4.15 1.70
CA PHE A 187 -1.63 5.11 2.76
C PHE A 187 -1.53 6.56 2.29
N LEU A 188 -0.61 6.88 1.38
CA LEU A 188 -0.62 8.18 0.71
C LEU A 188 -1.94 8.42 -0.04
N CYS A 189 -2.42 7.42 -0.78
CA CYS A 189 -3.69 7.54 -1.51
C CYS A 189 -4.87 7.73 -0.56
N ILE A 190 -4.95 6.91 0.50
CA ILE A 190 -6.05 6.97 1.47
C ILE A 190 -6.04 8.32 2.21
N TYR A 191 -4.87 8.78 2.66
CA TYR A 191 -4.75 10.09 3.30
C TYR A 191 -5.20 11.23 2.38
N PHE A 192 -4.73 11.23 1.14
CA PHE A 192 -5.15 12.22 0.15
C PHE A 192 -6.68 12.22 -0.03
N LEU A 193 -7.31 11.05 -0.12
CA LEU A 193 -8.76 10.94 -0.24
C LEU A 193 -9.51 11.39 1.02
N ILE A 194 -8.94 11.18 2.21
CA ILE A 194 -9.45 11.76 3.47
C ILE A 194 -9.38 13.28 3.41
N LYS A 195 -8.27 13.86 2.92
CA LYS A 195 -8.13 15.31 2.74
C LYS A 195 -9.13 15.87 1.74
N CYS A 196 -9.45 15.13 0.69
CA CYS A 196 -10.49 15.47 -0.28
C CYS A 196 -11.92 15.25 0.23
N LYS A 197 -12.09 14.70 1.44
CA LYS A 197 -13.40 14.30 2.01
C LYS A 197 -14.13 13.25 1.17
N ILE A 198 -13.38 12.44 0.42
CA ILE A 198 -13.88 11.29 -0.34
C ILE A 198 -13.92 10.05 0.55
N LEU A 199 -12.93 9.90 1.44
CA LEU A 199 -12.93 8.85 2.46
C LEU A 199 -13.09 9.45 3.87
N PRO A 200 -13.77 8.76 4.80
CA PRO A 200 -13.70 9.12 6.21
C PRO A 200 -12.33 8.75 6.79
N PRO A 201 -11.90 9.41 7.89
CA PRO A 201 -10.75 8.96 8.65
C PRO A 201 -10.88 7.52 9.14
N VAL A 202 -9.76 6.82 9.26
CA VAL A 202 -9.67 5.44 9.76
C VAL A 202 -9.75 5.46 11.29
N PRO A 203 -10.69 4.74 11.92
CA PRO A 203 -10.82 4.77 13.38
C PRO A 203 -9.51 4.34 14.05
N SER A 204 -9.17 5.01 15.15
CA SER A 204 -7.90 4.79 15.84
C SER A 204 -7.98 3.58 16.78
N GLY A 205 -6.85 2.96 17.11
CA GLY A 205 -6.81 1.76 17.97
C GLY A 205 -7.48 1.89 19.36
N ASN A 206 -7.70 3.10 19.86
CA ASN A 206 -8.42 3.32 21.14
C ASN A 206 -9.95 3.22 21.00
N GLU A 207 -10.48 3.35 19.79
CA GLU A 207 -11.93 3.36 19.50
C GLU A 207 -12.44 1.98 19.03
N ILE A 208 -11.53 1.05 18.74
CA ILE A 208 -11.88 -0.28 18.24
C ILE A 208 -11.61 -1.34 19.32
N HIS A 209 -12.66 -1.77 20.01
CA HIS A 209 -12.58 -2.85 21.01
C HIS A 209 -12.30 -4.24 20.39
N ASP A 210 -12.53 -4.41 19.09
CA ASP A 210 -12.22 -5.63 18.32
C ASP A 210 -11.83 -5.29 16.87
N LEU A 211 -10.54 -5.46 16.54
CA LEU A 211 -9.92 -5.15 15.24
C LEU A 211 -10.27 -6.16 14.12
N SER A 212 -11.36 -6.92 14.27
CA SER A 212 -11.85 -7.78 13.21
C SER A 212 -12.08 -6.99 11.90
N SER A 213 -11.82 -7.62 10.76
CA SER A 213 -12.04 -6.98 9.45
C SER A 213 -13.50 -6.55 9.24
N GLU A 214 -14.43 -7.22 9.92
CA GLU A 214 -15.87 -6.96 9.88
C GLU A 214 -16.23 -5.71 10.68
N ASN A 215 -15.66 -5.50 11.87
CA ASN A 215 -15.89 -4.29 12.65
C ASN A 215 -15.29 -3.05 11.99
N ILE A 216 -14.11 -3.15 11.38
CA ILE A 216 -13.51 -2.04 10.62
C ILE A 216 -14.40 -1.67 9.42
N ALA A 217 -14.95 -2.67 8.72
CA ALA A 217 -15.87 -2.44 7.61
C ALA A 217 -17.16 -1.77 8.07
N ASN A 218 -17.80 -2.28 9.14
CA ASN A 218 -19.03 -1.74 9.70
C ASN A 218 -18.85 -0.29 10.19
N LEU A 219 -17.72 0.03 10.86
CA LEU A 219 -17.41 1.40 11.28
C LEU A 219 -17.30 2.33 10.06
N LEU A 220 -16.62 1.91 9.00
CA LEU A 220 -16.47 2.72 7.80
C LEU A 220 -17.79 2.88 7.03
N GLU A 221 -18.66 1.87 7.04
CA GLU A 221 -20.03 1.97 6.51
C GLU A 221 -20.91 2.93 7.33
N GLU A 222 -20.90 2.84 8.67
CA GLU A 222 -21.62 3.77 9.55
C GLU A 222 -21.18 5.22 9.31
N PHE A 223 -19.86 5.47 9.19
CA PHE A 223 -19.35 6.81 8.86
C PHE A 223 -19.67 7.26 7.43
N GLN A 224 -19.81 6.34 6.47
CA GLN A 224 -20.33 6.65 5.13
C GLN A 224 -21.78 7.15 5.21
N THR A 225 -22.63 6.53 6.03
CA THR A 225 -24.01 7.03 6.22
C THR A 225 -24.06 8.45 6.82
N LEU A 226 -23.10 8.80 7.68
CA LEU A 226 -22.98 10.15 8.25
C LEU A 226 -22.42 11.19 7.25
N THR A 227 -21.61 10.76 6.28
CA THR A 227 -21.04 11.62 5.24
C THR A 227 -21.94 11.78 4.00
N LEU A 228 -22.93 10.90 3.81
CA LEU A 228 -23.98 11.01 2.79
C LEU A 228 -24.94 12.22 2.99
N ASN A 229 -24.78 13.00 4.06
CA ASN A 229 -25.42 14.31 4.21
C ASN A 229 -24.71 15.44 3.44
N PHE A 230 -23.63 15.14 2.71
CA PHE A 230 -23.04 16.05 1.73
C PHE A 230 -23.65 15.79 0.35
N GLU A 231 -24.11 16.85 -0.32
CA GLU A 231 -24.63 16.77 -1.70
C GLU A 231 -23.71 15.93 -2.60
N ALA A 232 -24.25 14.87 -3.20
CA ALA A 232 -23.51 13.96 -4.07
C ALA A 232 -22.77 14.77 -5.15
N THR A 233 -21.45 14.80 -5.06
CA THR A 233 -20.61 15.41 -6.09
C THR A 233 -20.41 14.42 -7.23
N PRO A 234 -20.37 14.87 -8.50
CA PRO A 234 -19.98 14.00 -9.60
C PRO A 234 -18.61 13.37 -9.33
N ASP A 235 -18.45 12.09 -9.69
CA ASP A 235 -17.17 11.40 -9.57
C ASP A 235 -16.06 12.20 -10.26
N PRO A 236 -14.93 12.45 -9.58
CA PRO A 236 -13.83 13.16 -10.21
C PRO A 236 -13.29 12.33 -11.39
N LEU A 237 -12.98 13.00 -12.50
CA LEU A 237 -12.30 12.33 -13.60
C LEU A 237 -10.99 11.74 -13.08
N LEU A 238 -10.71 10.49 -13.46
CA LEU A 238 -9.53 9.75 -13.03
C LEU A 238 -8.20 10.50 -13.28
N SER A 239 -8.17 11.34 -14.31
CA SER A 239 -7.03 12.21 -14.62
C SER A 239 -6.88 13.36 -13.64
N ASP A 240 -7.97 14.02 -13.26
CA ASP A 240 -7.97 15.10 -12.26
C ASP A 240 -7.61 14.56 -10.89
N LEU A 241 -8.13 13.39 -10.53
CA LEU A 241 -7.82 12.71 -9.28
C LEU A 241 -6.32 12.39 -9.19
N LEU A 242 -5.75 11.74 -10.21
CA LEU A 242 -4.34 11.36 -10.23
C LEU A 242 -3.42 12.59 -10.26
N TYR A 243 -3.79 13.62 -11.03
CA TYR A 243 -3.06 14.89 -11.04
C TYR A 243 -3.09 15.57 -9.67
N SER A 244 -4.26 15.66 -9.05
CA SER A 244 -4.45 16.28 -7.74
C SER A 244 -3.69 15.55 -6.65
N PHE A 245 -3.60 14.22 -6.72
CA PHE A 245 -2.75 13.42 -5.82
C PHE A 245 -1.28 13.83 -5.90
N PHE A 246 -0.70 13.90 -7.11
CA PHE A 246 0.69 14.31 -7.26
C PHE A 246 0.92 15.78 -6.89
N ARG A 247 -0.04 16.67 -7.23
CA ARG A 247 0.01 18.08 -6.88
C ARG A 247 0.00 18.28 -5.38
N PHE A 248 -0.90 17.58 -4.68
CA PHE A 248 -1.01 17.64 -3.22
C PHE A 248 0.33 17.32 -2.55
N TYR A 249 0.97 16.21 -2.93
CA TYR A 249 2.25 15.81 -2.34
C TYR A 249 3.47 16.59 -2.84
N THR A 250 3.32 17.53 -3.77
CA THR A 250 4.42 18.36 -4.28
C THR A 250 4.27 19.85 -3.99
N GLN A 251 3.06 20.30 -3.63
CA GLN A 251 2.72 21.71 -3.44
C GLN A 251 2.01 21.98 -2.12
N ASP A 252 1.15 21.08 -1.64
CA ASP A 252 0.29 21.35 -0.48
C ASP A 252 0.77 20.65 0.80
N PHE A 253 1.37 19.47 0.68
CA PHE A 253 1.84 18.68 1.80
C PHE A 253 3.34 18.84 2.02
N ASP A 254 3.71 19.43 3.15
CA ASP A 254 5.11 19.55 3.55
C ASP A 254 5.55 18.29 4.30
N PHE A 255 6.29 17.40 3.60
CA PHE A 255 6.85 16.19 4.18
C PHE A 255 7.88 16.45 5.27
N LYS A 256 8.52 17.62 5.33
CA LYS A 256 9.50 17.94 6.38
C LYS A 256 8.82 18.26 7.70
N VAL A 257 7.69 18.95 7.64
CA VAL A 257 6.95 19.44 8.81
C VAL A 257 5.90 18.43 9.28
N HIS A 258 5.19 17.79 8.35
CA HIS A 258 3.98 17.04 8.68
C HIS A 258 4.17 15.51 8.61
N ALA A 259 3.43 14.82 9.47
CA ALA A 259 3.22 13.38 9.42
C ALA A 259 1.86 13.04 8.79
N ILE A 260 1.80 11.86 8.18
CA ILE A 260 0.59 11.32 7.57
C ILE A 260 -0.11 10.42 8.59
N SER A 261 -1.30 10.83 9.01
CA SER A 261 -2.19 10.08 9.90
C SER A 261 -3.49 9.80 9.19
N LEU A 262 -3.91 8.53 9.14
CA LEU A 262 -5.21 8.19 8.57
C LEU A 262 -6.35 8.43 9.55
N SER A 263 -6.06 8.65 10.85
CA SER A 263 -7.09 8.72 11.89
C SER A 263 -7.77 10.07 12.04
N HIS A 264 -7.32 11.10 11.32
CA HIS A 264 -8.04 12.36 11.24
C HIS A 264 -7.68 13.12 9.96
N ALA A 265 -8.56 14.02 9.51
CA ALA A 265 -8.33 14.84 8.33
C ALA A 265 -7.37 16.02 8.55
N GLY A 266 -6.98 16.30 9.80
CA GLY A 266 -6.02 17.36 10.14
C GLY A 266 -4.59 17.09 9.67
N LEU A 267 -3.78 18.14 9.58
CA LEU A 267 -2.32 18.00 9.49
C LEU A 267 -1.77 17.61 10.87
N VAL A 268 -0.80 16.70 10.92
CA VAL A 268 -0.07 16.38 12.16
C VAL A 268 1.31 16.96 12.05
N ASN A 269 1.76 17.79 13.00
CA ASN A 269 3.16 18.20 13.01
C ASN A 269 4.03 17.07 13.55
N LYS A 270 5.15 16.81 12.89
CA LYS A 270 6.16 15.87 13.37
C LYS A 270 6.70 16.25 14.75
N ALA A 271 6.83 17.55 15.02
CA ALA A 271 7.29 18.07 16.31
C ALA A 271 6.38 17.63 17.47
N ASP A 272 5.06 17.65 17.27
CA ASP A 272 4.06 17.23 18.28
C ASP A 272 4.15 15.73 18.58
N LEU A 273 4.71 14.96 17.65
CA LEU A 273 4.97 13.53 17.78
C LEU A 273 6.39 13.21 18.28
N GLY A 274 7.21 14.24 18.55
CA GLY A 274 8.59 14.10 19.01
C GLY A 274 9.63 13.88 17.91
N TRP A 275 9.33 14.19 16.65
CA TRP A 275 10.28 14.15 15.53
C TRP A 275 10.92 15.53 15.24
N PRO A 276 12.22 15.57 14.91
CA PRO A 276 13.17 14.46 15.01
C PRO A 276 13.42 14.10 16.49
N HIS A 277 13.67 12.83 16.77
CA HIS A 277 14.01 12.42 18.13
C HIS A 277 15.44 12.85 18.44
N THR A 278 15.64 13.43 19.63
CA THR A 278 16.94 13.87 20.13
C THR A 278 17.34 13.09 21.38
N ASP A 279 18.65 12.99 21.64
CA ASP A 279 19.16 12.56 22.95
C ASP A 279 19.02 13.67 24.01
N VAL A 280 19.49 13.39 25.23
CA VAL A 280 19.45 14.33 26.37
C VAL A 280 20.33 15.58 26.16
N GLU A 281 21.26 15.54 25.20
CA GLU A 281 22.15 16.63 24.84
C GLU A 281 21.59 17.47 23.66
N GLY A 282 20.46 17.03 23.09
CA GLY A 282 19.81 17.70 21.96
C GLY A 282 20.33 17.25 20.59
N ASN A 283 21.18 16.21 20.51
CA ASN A 283 21.64 15.69 19.23
C ASN A 283 20.55 14.84 18.58
N VAL A 284 20.35 15.00 17.27
CA VAL A 284 19.36 14.21 16.51
C VAL A 284 19.81 12.75 16.42
N ILE A 285 19.00 11.85 16.97
CA ILE A 285 19.24 10.40 16.97
C ILE A 285 18.36 9.65 15.97
N LEU A 286 17.20 10.22 15.58
CA LEU A 286 16.33 9.65 14.56
C LEU A 286 15.60 10.74 13.80
N GLU A 287 15.90 10.84 12.51
CA GLU A 287 15.22 11.73 11.58
C GLU A 287 14.62 10.90 10.43
N ASN A 288 13.30 11.03 10.22
CA ASN A 288 12.64 10.42 9.08
C ASN A 288 12.10 11.51 8.15
N GLN A 289 12.48 11.41 6.88
CA GLN A 289 12.04 12.32 5.83
C GLN A 289 10.53 12.25 5.63
N VAL A 290 9.98 11.03 5.69
CA VAL A 290 8.54 10.77 5.65
C VAL A 290 8.13 10.03 6.91
N VAL A 291 7.07 10.50 7.54
CA VAL A 291 6.43 9.83 8.67
C VAL A 291 5.00 9.47 8.27
N ILE A 292 4.75 8.17 8.08
CA ILE A 292 3.41 7.62 7.86
C ILE A 292 3.07 6.77 9.08
N LEU A 293 2.09 7.19 9.86
CA LEU A 293 1.69 6.52 11.09
C LEU A 293 0.86 5.27 10.77
N ASN A 294 1.10 4.19 11.51
CA ASN A 294 0.15 3.07 11.56
C ASN A 294 -1.04 3.47 12.46
N PRO A 295 -2.30 3.47 11.97
CA PRO A 295 -3.47 3.81 12.79
C PRO A 295 -3.69 2.91 14.02
N TYR A 296 -3.09 1.72 14.04
CA TYR A 296 -3.23 0.73 15.10
C TYR A 296 -1.92 0.42 15.83
N GLY A 297 -0.90 1.26 15.66
CA GLY A 297 0.38 1.08 16.31
C GLY A 297 1.16 2.40 16.40
N SER A 298 2.33 2.34 17.00
CA SER A 298 3.19 3.54 17.15
C SER A 298 4.26 3.64 16.06
N GLU A 299 4.29 2.70 15.11
CA GLU A 299 5.36 2.64 14.13
C GLU A 299 5.20 3.63 12.95
N ASN A 300 6.35 4.12 12.50
CA ASN A 300 6.48 4.79 11.21
C ASN A 300 6.61 3.75 10.07
N MET A 301 5.57 3.68 9.23
CA MET A 301 5.48 2.78 8.07
C MET A 301 6.46 3.12 6.93
N SER A 302 7.04 4.32 6.96
CA SER A 302 8.05 4.81 6.01
C SER A 302 9.45 4.94 6.62
N ARG A 303 9.74 4.27 7.75
CA ARG A 303 11.06 4.34 8.43
C ARG A 303 12.28 3.99 7.56
N SER A 304 12.09 3.26 6.47
CA SER A 304 13.17 2.87 5.55
C SER A 304 13.45 3.90 4.46
N VAL A 305 12.65 4.96 4.36
CA VAL A 305 12.83 5.98 3.32
C VAL A 305 14.05 6.85 3.65
N SER A 306 15.02 6.88 2.74
CA SER A 306 16.22 7.72 2.87
C SER A 306 15.95 9.13 2.34
N LYS A 307 16.89 10.05 2.60
CA LYS A 307 16.88 11.41 2.02
C LYS A 307 16.88 11.39 0.50
N ASP A 308 17.79 10.64 -0.10
CA ASP A 308 17.88 10.51 -1.55
C ASP A 308 16.63 9.83 -2.13
N GLY A 309 16.11 8.80 -1.44
CA GLY A 309 14.90 8.13 -1.86
C GLY A 309 13.69 9.06 -1.84
N MET A 310 13.58 9.92 -0.83
CA MET A 310 12.52 10.93 -0.79
C MET A 310 12.66 11.95 -1.92
N GLN A 311 13.88 12.43 -2.19
CA GLN A 311 14.12 13.36 -3.29
C GLN A 311 13.69 12.77 -4.64
N ILE A 312 14.04 11.50 -4.90
CA ILE A 312 13.64 10.80 -6.14
C ILE A 312 12.11 10.67 -6.22
N ILE A 313 11.42 10.41 -5.11
CA ILE A 313 9.96 10.34 -5.07
C ILE A 313 9.32 11.70 -5.40
N GLU A 314 9.80 12.78 -4.78
CA GLU A 314 9.29 14.14 -5.08
C GLU A 314 9.51 14.52 -6.54
N ASP A 315 10.69 14.24 -7.08
CA ASP A 315 11.03 14.55 -8.47
C ASP A 315 10.15 13.76 -9.43
N ALA A 316 9.88 12.48 -9.14
CA ALA A 316 8.95 11.66 -9.91
C ALA A 316 7.52 12.22 -9.85
N PHE A 317 7.05 12.69 -8.68
CA PHE A 317 5.72 13.28 -8.55
C PHE A 317 5.61 14.61 -9.30
N LYS A 318 6.62 15.49 -9.21
CA LYS A 318 6.69 16.75 -9.97
C LYS A 318 6.69 16.48 -11.48
N ALA A 319 7.46 15.49 -11.93
CA ALA A 319 7.47 15.05 -13.32
C ALA A 319 6.10 14.52 -13.75
N ALA A 320 5.42 13.75 -12.89
CA ALA A 320 4.09 13.22 -13.17
C ALA A 320 3.04 14.33 -13.36
N CYS A 321 3.05 15.38 -12.54
CA CYS A 321 2.21 16.57 -12.74
C CYS A 321 2.42 17.17 -14.13
N LYS A 322 3.67 17.40 -14.54
CA LYS A 322 4.00 17.94 -15.85
C LYS A 322 3.54 17.02 -16.99
N ILE A 323 3.80 15.72 -16.87
CA ILE A 323 3.39 14.71 -17.87
C ILE A 323 1.87 14.69 -18.07
N LEU A 324 1.10 14.78 -16.98
CA LEU A 324 -0.36 14.79 -17.03
C LEU A 324 -0.90 16.05 -17.71
N LEU A 325 -0.38 17.23 -17.35
CA LEU A 325 -0.78 18.49 -17.95
C LEU A 325 -0.39 18.62 -19.43
N ASP A 326 0.78 18.09 -19.81
CA ASP A 326 1.26 18.10 -21.20
C ASP A 326 0.53 17.08 -22.11
N GLY A 327 -0.42 16.29 -21.61
CA GLY A 327 -1.10 15.27 -22.40
C GLY A 327 -0.25 14.02 -22.69
N ARG A 328 0.87 13.83 -21.98
CA ARG A 328 1.88 12.79 -22.26
C ARG A 328 1.73 11.56 -21.36
N ALA A 329 0.52 11.23 -20.89
CA ALA A 329 0.24 10.24 -19.85
C ALA A 329 0.88 8.84 -20.06
N LYS A 330 1.19 8.48 -21.31
CA LYS A 330 2.01 7.28 -21.62
C LYS A 330 3.35 7.23 -20.87
N ALA A 331 3.99 8.38 -20.67
CA ALA A 331 5.29 8.47 -20.00
C ALA A 331 5.24 8.09 -18.52
N LEU A 332 4.07 8.16 -17.86
CA LEU A 332 3.92 7.79 -16.44
C LEU A 332 4.27 6.32 -16.16
N PHE A 333 4.01 5.45 -17.12
CA PHE A 333 4.14 4.00 -16.96
C PHE A 333 5.29 3.42 -17.78
N HIS A 334 6.16 4.25 -18.34
CA HIS A 334 7.40 3.79 -18.96
C HIS A 334 8.38 3.33 -17.89
N ILE A 335 8.93 2.13 -18.07
CA ILE A 335 10.03 1.63 -17.26
C ILE A 335 11.32 2.24 -17.82
N PRO A 336 12.07 3.05 -17.06
CA PRO A 336 13.37 3.53 -17.52
C PRO A 336 14.25 2.32 -17.88
N PRO A 337 15.04 2.37 -18.97
CA PRO A 337 15.99 1.32 -19.27
C PRO A 337 16.91 1.11 -18.06
N LYS A 338 17.16 -0.15 -17.69
CA LYS A 338 18.10 -0.45 -16.60
C LYS A 338 19.42 0.27 -16.89
N PRO A 339 20.03 0.96 -15.91
CA PRO A 339 21.38 1.47 -16.09
C PRO A 339 22.27 0.30 -16.49
N LYS A 340 23.07 0.48 -17.55
CA LYS A 340 24.08 -0.49 -17.94
C LYS A 340 24.99 -0.69 -16.72
N GLN A 341 25.04 -1.93 -16.21
CA GLN A 341 25.98 -2.33 -15.17
C GLN A 341 27.41 -2.31 -15.72
#